data_AF-C4XPS7-F1
#
_entry.id   AF-C4XPS7-F1
#
_cell.length_a   1.000
_cell.length_b   1.000
_cell.length_c   1.000
_cell.angle_alpha   90.00
_cell.angle_beta   90.00
_cell.angle_gamma   90.00
#
_symmetry.space_group_name_H-M   'P 1'
#
loop_
_entity.id
_entity.type
_entity.pdbx_description
1 polymer ?
#
loop_
_entity_poly.entity_id
_entity_poly.type
_entity_poly.pdbx_seq_one_letter_code
_entity_poly.pdbx_strand_id
1 'polypeptide(L)'
;MDDTSLGSPLLRRFSQLSGLLDRLCGLAAAYGSEALARDAQLLRGHLARPLVIVAAGDPAADTRALVDALWADPSAPIPPTRPGDTDATPSIRLLGRQAEAVWTRIGLPATRSPGPEALPEGLVLADFSGLAGVSGWPAALGSPLACESDLLLFVFSALNPYSRSVWELFDALRTAFGDGVIVLLDRAELAGSEQLATNSKRLGDMLQARGLGQPRLYRTTEAAAGTPENGPAALRRLLSALASTDGLLAAKLAAARHAGLIMLDVLSRELEDREQALHADDAGVEAVGARLAGFLDAAKRQADRLADETDQAYRRAAAAFLDALRQELTVAGMVGKTVGSVVKRDGAAGKNPPLRALGDAFAKNLGNDLEAIAAAWSGKILEDVEARLGFMRDSVNLLRLSGHWPQADALAARRGEILDALAGLLDALALDRQTALAGEFAAVAGLGPKALAGGALAVAGTVFAVTLKGAAFDVTGGLITSVGAAVAGGALLWQRGQFLEDVALQLEAGRLRLYTAVGQHASSQLNEFYENFSENLRLFQENILQRRTSLQEGVRRHASTQAALKLFQRDDQSWQ
;
A
#
# COMPACT_ATOMS: atom_id res chain seq x y z
N MET A 1 42.68 -46.17 4.44
CA MET A 1 43.28 -44.89 4.04
C MET A 1 43.60 -44.99 2.56
N ASP A 2 43.04 -44.25 1.63
CA ASP A 2 42.02 -43.21 1.59
C ASP A 2 41.61 -43.14 0.10
N ASP A 3 40.31 -43.19 -0.23
CA ASP A 3 39.72 -42.36 -1.30
C ASP A 3 38.18 -42.45 -1.31
N THR A 4 37.53 -42.04 -0.23
CA THR A 4 36.08 -41.77 -0.17
C THR A 4 35.78 -40.29 -0.40
N SER A 5 36.53 -39.65 -1.31
CA SER A 5 36.51 -38.20 -1.54
C SER A 5 35.48 -37.69 -2.55
N LEU A 6 34.45 -38.49 -2.89
CA LEU A 6 33.32 -38.05 -3.71
C LEU A 6 32.02 -38.44 -3.02
N GLY A 7 31.46 -37.51 -2.21
CA GLY A 7 30.11 -37.65 -1.67
C GLY A 7 29.15 -38.05 -2.78
N SER A 8 28.27 -39.03 -2.49
CA SER A 8 27.43 -39.68 -3.51
C SER A 8 26.71 -38.63 -4.40
N PRO A 9 26.49 -38.90 -5.69
CA PRO A 9 25.79 -37.98 -6.59
C PRO A 9 24.47 -37.44 -5.99
N LEU A 10 23.77 -38.26 -5.21
CA LEU A 10 22.54 -37.88 -4.51
C LEU A 10 22.76 -36.94 -3.32
N LEU A 11 23.86 -37.07 -2.57
CA LEU A 11 24.20 -36.10 -1.51
C LEU A 11 24.51 -34.72 -2.08
N ARG A 12 25.15 -34.65 -3.26
CA ARG A 12 25.32 -33.38 -3.98
C ARG A 12 23.98 -32.78 -4.40
N ARG A 13 23.06 -33.60 -4.91
CA ARG A 13 21.70 -33.15 -5.27
C ARG A 13 20.91 -32.68 -4.06
N PHE A 14 21.04 -33.36 -2.93
CA PHE A 14 20.47 -32.91 -1.66
C PHE A 14 20.96 -31.52 -1.25
N SER A 15 22.28 -31.32 -1.25
CA SER A 15 22.87 -30.02 -0.92
C SER A 15 22.40 -28.93 -1.90
N GLN A 16 22.33 -29.25 -3.20
CA GLN A 16 21.85 -28.34 -4.22
C GLN A 16 20.38 -27.94 -4.02
N LEU A 17 19.49 -28.90 -3.79
CA LEU A 17 18.06 -28.61 -3.55
C LEU A 17 17.86 -27.86 -2.24
N SER A 18 18.53 -28.26 -1.17
CA SER A 18 18.50 -27.55 0.12
C SER A 18 18.91 -26.08 -0.04
N GLY A 19 19.95 -25.81 -0.84
CA GLY A 19 20.37 -24.45 -1.20
C GLY A 19 19.33 -23.69 -2.03
N LEU A 20 18.60 -24.35 -2.93
CA LEU A 20 17.49 -23.72 -3.68
C LEU A 20 16.30 -23.38 -2.76
N LEU A 21 15.98 -24.25 -1.80
CA LEU A 21 14.94 -24.00 -0.80
C LEU A 21 15.34 -22.87 0.17
N ASP A 22 16.62 -22.76 0.52
CA ASP A 22 17.12 -21.62 1.30
C ASP A 22 17.00 -20.31 0.51
N ARG A 23 17.31 -20.32 -0.80
CA ARG A 23 17.08 -19.15 -1.67
C ARG A 23 15.60 -18.76 -1.73
N LEU A 24 14.70 -19.74 -1.83
CA LEU A 24 13.26 -19.51 -1.78
C LEU A 24 12.82 -18.91 -0.44
N CYS A 25 13.30 -19.46 0.68
CA CYS A 25 13.02 -18.93 2.02
C CYS A 25 13.49 -17.48 2.16
N GLY A 26 14.74 -17.19 1.77
CA GLY A 26 15.29 -15.84 1.81
C GLY A 26 14.59 -14.87 0.86
N LEU A 27 14.10 -15.37 -0.28
CA LEU A 27 13.29 -14.59 -1.21
C LEU A 27 11.92 -14.25 -0.61
N ALA A 28 11.18 -15.25 -0.11
CA ALA A 28 9.88 -15.05 0.51
C ALA A 28 9.96 -14.09 1.72
N ALA A 29 11.00 -14.23 2.55
CA ALA A 29 11.24 -13.35 3.68
C ALA A 29 11.55 -11.90 3.24
N ALA A 30 12.40 -11.72 2.23
CA ALA A 30 12.77 -10.40 1.73
C ALA A 30 11.58 -9.60 1.16
N TYR A 31 10.55 -10.29 0.65
CA TYR A 31 9.35 -9.63 0.14
C TYR A 31 8.18 -9.66 1.13
N GLY A 32 8.39 -10.04 2.39
CA GLY A 32 7.37 -9.93 3.45
C GLY A 32 6.33 -11.05 3.47
N SER A 33 6.56 -12.17 2.77
CA SER A 33 5.70 -13.35 2.86
C SER A 33 6.20 -14.30 3.95
N GLU A 34 5.93 -13.94 5.21
CA GLU A 34 6.41 -14.73 6.36
C GLU A 34 5.87 -16.16 6.36
N ALA A 35 4.62 -16.36 5.91
CA ALA A 35 4.02 -17.68 5.81
C ALA A 35 4.80 -18.55 4.81
N LEU A 36 5.05 -18.04 3.59
CA LEU A 36 5.86 -18.76 2.59
C LEU A 36 7.29 -18.98 3.05
N ALA A 37 7.90 -18.01 3.75
CA ALA A 37 9.24 -18.17 4.29
C ALA A 37 9.29 -19.29 5.34
N ARG A 38 8.31 -19.33 6.24
CA ARG A 38 8.17 -20.42 7.22
C ARG A 38 7.94 -21.77 6.54
N ASP A 39 7.07 -21.83 5.54
CA ASP A 39 6.76 -23.05 4.80
C ASP A 39 8.00 -23.57 4.03
N ALA A 40 8.76 -22.68 3.38
CA ALA A 40 10.01 -23.03 2.70
C ALA A 40 11.09 -23.52 3.69
N GLN A 41 11.18 -22.89 4.87
CA GLN A 41 12.08 -23.34 5.94
C GLN A 41 11.69 -24.72 6.46
N LEU A 42 10.39 -24.98 6.62
CA LEU A 42 9.86 -26.27 7.03
C LEU A 42 10.17 -27.35 6.01
N LEU A 43 9.93 -27.07 4.74
CA LEU A 43 10.23 -27.97 3.64
C LEU A 43 11.72 -28.35 3.60
N ARG A 44 12.61 -27.38 3.83
CA ARG A 44 14.05 -27.66 3.95
C ARG A 44 14.37 -28.54 5.15
N GLY A 45 13.73 -28.32 6.29
CA GLY A 45 13.88 -29.19 7.46
C GLY A 45 13.37 -30.60 7.21
N HIS A 46 12.29 -30.74 6.43
CA HIS A 46 11.67 -32.01 6.07
C HIS A 46 12.56 -32.88 5.16
N LEU A 47 13.44 -32.28 4.36
CA LEU A 47 14.41 -33.02 3.54
C LEU A 47 15.27 -33.99 4.36
N ALA A 48 15.61 -33.64 5.62
CA ALA A 48 16.43 -34.47 6.50
C ALA A 48 15.63 -35.45 7.37
N ARG A 49 14.29 -35.48 7.22
CA ARG A 49 13.38 -36.34 7.98
C ARG A 49 13.07 -37.66 7.24
N PRO A 50 12.39 -38.62 7.88
CA PRO A 50 11.88 -39.81 7.19
C PRO A 50 10.95 -39.43 6.03
N LEU A 51 10.90 -40.29 5.00
CA LEU A 51 9.93 -40.20 3.92
C LEU A 51 8.52 -40.49 4.46
N VAL A 52 7.59 -39.58 4.20
CA VAL A 52 6.20 -39.64 4.66
C VAL A 52 5.29 -39.92 3.48
N ILE A 53 4.58 -41.05 3.54
CA ILE A 53 3.54 -41.41 2.58
C ILE A 53 2.19 -41.15 3.21
N VAL A 54 1.35 -40.36 2.55
CA VAL A 54 -0.03 -40.09 2.96
C VAL A 54 -0.94 -41.10 2.29
N ALA A 55 -1.65 -41.91 3.07
CA ALA A 55 -2.69 -42.81 2.58
C ALA A 55 -4.07 -42.17 2.73
N ALA A 56 -4.77 -42.00 1.61
CA ALA A 56 -6.13 -41.46 1.54
C ALA A 56 -6.89 -42.17 0.42
N GLY A 57 -8.22 -42.05 0.38
CA GLY A 57 -8.97 -42.71 -0.67
C GLY A 57 -10.46 -42.53 -0.56
N ASP A 58 -11.15 -43.24 -1.45
CA ASP A 58 -12.59 -43.38 -1.49
C ASP A 58 -13.12 -43.91 -0.13
N PRO A 59 -14.12 -43.25 0.50
CA PRO A 59 -14.81 -43.82 1.66
C PRO A 59 -15.41 -45.21 1.40
N ALA A 60 -15.73 -45.51 0.13
CA ALA A 60 -16.20 -46.82 -0.32
C ALA A 60 -15.06 -47.78 -0.69
N ALA A 61 -13.79 -47.42 -0.47
CA ALA A 61 -12.66 -48.33 -0.45
C ALA A 61 -12.23 -48.59 1.02
N ASP A 62 -11.68 -49.76 1.32
CA ASP A 62 -11.20 -50.06 2.67
C ASP A 62 -9.72 -49.68 2.82
N THR A 63 -9.45 -48.37 2.72
CA THR A 63 -8.09 -47.81 2.84
C THR A 63 -7.45 -48.20 4.18
N ARG A 64 -8.25 -48.28 5.26
CA ARG A 64 -7.80 -48.67 6.59
C ARG A 64 -7.35 -50.13 6.62
N ALA A 65 -8.18 -51.05 6.14
CA ALA A 65 -7.81 -52.47 6.09
C ALA A 65 -6.58 -52.69 5.20
N LEU A 66 -6.46 -51.96 4.09
CA LEU A 66 -5.26 -52.00 3.27
C LEU A 66 -4.01 -51.54 4.03
N VAL A 67 -4.09 -50.39 4.71
CA VAL A 67 -2.99 -49.87 5.53
C VAL A 67 -2.62 -50.88 6.63
N ASP A 68 -3.61 -51.44 7.31
CA ASP A 68 -3.41 -52.46 8.34
C ASP A 68 -2.80 -53.74 7.74
N ALA A 69 -3.21 -54.16 6.55
CA ALA A 69 -2.62 -55.28 5.84
C ALA A 69 -1.16 -54.99 5.43
N LEU A 70 -0.81 -53.76 5.06
CA LEU A 70 0.59 -53.38 4.83
C LEU A 70 1.40 -53.42 6.12
N TRP A 71 0.78 -53.02 7.23
CA TRP A 71 1.35 -52.91 8.58
C TRP A 71 1.37 -54.22 9.37
N ALA A 72 0.66 -55.25 8.91
CA ALA A 72 0.66 -56.57 9.53
C ALA A 72 2.00 -57.29 9.29
N ASP A 73 2.44 -58.07 10.27
CA ASP A 73 3.54 -59.03 10.06
C ASP A 73 3.12 -60.01 8.95
N PRO A 74 3.94 -60.22 7.89
CA PRO A 74 3.64 -61.18 6.82
C PRO A 74 3.35 -62.60 7.33
N SER A 75 3.86 -62.95 8.51
CA SER A 75 3.67 -64.25 9.16
C SER A 75 2.51 -64.31 10.15
N ALA A 76 1.90 -63.16 10.48
CA ALA A 76 0.76 -63.09 11.38
C ALA A 76 -0.57 -63.19 10.62
N PRO A 77 -1.61 -63.82 11.21
CA PRO A 77 -2.96 -63.75 10.67
C PRO A 77 -3.41 -62.29 10.61
N ILE A 78 -3.97 -61.85 9.49
CA ILE A 78 -4.60 -60.53 9.36
C ILE A 78 -5.72 -60.48 10.42
N PRO A 79 -5.66 -59.56 11.41
CA PRO A 79 -6.73 -59.46 12.38
C PRO A 79 -8.03 -59.08 11.64
N PRO A 80 -9.16 -59.75 11.89
CA PRO A 80 -10.41 -59.36 11.28
C PRO A 80 -10.68 -57.90 11.64
N THR A 81 -10.89 -57.07 10.61
CA THR A 81 -11.32 -55.68 10.75
C THR A 81 -12.51 -55.67 11.70
N ARG A 82 -12.34 -55.17 12.92
CA ARG A 82 -13.47 -55.07 13.87
C ARG A 82 -14.41 -54.00 13.35
N PRO A 83 -15.65 -54.34 12.96
CA PRO A 83 -16.66 -53.33 12.71
C PRO A 83 -16.99 -52.70 14.07
N GLY A 84 -16.58 -51.46 14.32
CA GLY A 84 -16.89 -50.75 15.57
C GLY A 84 -15.78 -49.91 16.18
N ASP A 85 -14.53 -49.98 15.71
CA ASP A 85 -13.48 -49.00 16.08
C ASP A 85 -13.61 -47.72 15.24
N THR A 86 -14.83 -47.21 15.12
CA THR A 86 -15.05 -45.80 14.80
C THR A 86 -15.04 -45.06 16.13
N ASP A 87 -13.86 -44.73 16.63
CA ASP A 87 -13.76 -43.53 17.46
C ASP A 87 -14.44 -42.42 16.65
N ALA A 88 -15.54 -41.87 17.17
CA ALA A 88 -16.35 -40.86 16.50
C ALA A 88 -15.57 -39.54 16.23
N THR A 89 -14.30 -39.49 16.64
CA THR A 89 -13.40 -38.37 16.41
C THR A 89 -12.55 -38.63 15.16
N PRO A 90 -12.69 -37.81 14.10
CA PRO A 90 -11.80 -37.89 12.95
C PRO A 90 -10.35 -37.69 13.40
N SER A 91 -9.50 -38.69 13.13
CA SER A 91 -8.10 -38.71 13.56
C SER A 91 -7.20 -39.30 12.48
N ILE A 92 -5.92 -38.96 12.57
CA ILE A 92 -4.86 -39.44 11.67
C ILE A 92 -4.05 -40.50 12.41
N ARG A 93 -3.65 -41.58 11.73
CA ARG A 93 -2.74 -42.58 12.32
C ARG A 93 -1.36 -42.48 11.69
N LEU A 94 -0.35 -42.22 12.50
CA LEU A 94 1.05 -42.20 12.10
C LEU A 94 1.69 -43.54 12.45
N LEU A 95 2.22 -44.18 11.42
CA LEU A 95 2.70 -45.53 11.46
C LEU A 95 4.18 -45.51 11.06
N GLY A 96 5.09 -45.94 11.92
CA GLY A 96 6.51 -46.15 11.57
C GLY A 96 7.44 -46.19 12.78
N ARG A 97 8.64 -46.76 12.61
CA ARG A 97 9.68 -46.78 13.66
C ARG A 97 10.12 -45.37 14.08
N GLN A 98 10.00 -44.40 13.17
CA GLN A 98 10.30 -43.00 13.40
C GLN A 98 9.05 -42.11 13.40
N ALA A 99 7.86 -42.69 13.61
CA ALA A 99 6.61 -41.93 13.69
C ALA A 99 6.61 -40.91 14.84
N GLU A 100 7.41 -41.12 15.89
CA GLU A 100 7.59 -40.13 16.96
C GLU A 100 8.34 -38.87 16.52
N ALA A 101 9.27 -39.03 15.57
CA ALA A 101 10.09 -37.96 15.00
C ALA A 101 9.35 -37.16 13.91
N VAL A 102 8.17 -37.64 13.52
CA VAL A 102 7.33 -37.08 12.48
C VAL A 102 6.09 -36.47 13.13
N TRP A 103 5.75 -35.25 12.71
CA TRP A 103 4.53 -34.47 13.01
C TRP A 103 4.37 -33.80 14.38
N THR A 104 4.08 -32.49 14.34
CA THR A 104 3.56 -31.70 15.48
C THR A 104 2.57 -30.59 15.10
N ARG A 105 2.22 -30.40 13.80
CA ARG A 105 1.58 -29.14 13.35
C ARG A 105 0.28 -29.24 12.56
N ILE A 106 -0.22 -30.43 12.23
CA ILE A 106 -1.45 -30.56 11.42
C ILE A 106 -2.75 -30.27 12.20
N GLY A 107 -2.68 -29.89 13.48
CA GLY A 107 -3.83 -29.40 14.27
C GLY A 107 -4.92 -30.45 14.51
N LEU A 108 -4.81 -31.63 13.92
CA LEU A 108 -5.68 -32.78 14.09
C LEU A 108 -5.07 -33.77 15.09
N PRO A 109 -5.89 -34.43 15.91
CA PRO A 109 -5.41 -35.49 16.79
C PRO A 109 -4.82 -36.62 15.95
N ALA A 110 -3.56 -36.95 16.25
CA ALA A 110 -2.83 -38.03 15.61
C ALA A 110 -2.50 -39.13 16.62
N THR A 111 -2.83 -40.37 16.29
CA THR A 111 -2.40 -41.55 17.06
C THR A 111 -1.13 -42.10 16.46
N ARG A 112 -0.14 -42.40 17.30
CA ARG A 112 1.17 -42.91 16.87
C ARG A 112 1.26 -44.38 17.24
N SER A 113 1.67 -45.22 16.29
CA SER A 113 1.92 -46.64 16.54
C SER A 113 3.35 -47.00 16.11
N PRO A 114 4.17 -47.58 17.00
CA PRO A 114 5.45 -48.15 16.61
C PRO A 114 5.21 -49.24 15.56
N GLY A 115 5.99 -49.19 14.47
CA GLY A 115 5.81 -50.09 13.34
C GLY A 115 6.30 -51.52 13.57
N PRO A 116 5.83 -52.50 12.78
CA PRO A 116 6.46 -53.81 12.68
C PRO A 116 7.91 -53.66 12.19
N GLU A 117 8.80 -54.58 12.58
CA GLU A 117 10.18 -54.65 12.07
C GLU A 117 10.25 -54.79 10.54
N ALA A 118 9.18 -55.29 9.93
CA ALA A 118 9.08 -55.52 8.48
C ALA A 118 9.09 -54.23 7.64
N LEU A 119 8.87 -53.06 8.24
CA LEU A 119 8.91 -51.81 7.51
C LEU A 119 10.28 -51.15 7.51
N PRO A 120 10.71 -50.60 6.36
CA PRO A 120 12.03 -50.01 6.24
C PRO A 120 12.24 -48.83 7.19
N GLU A 121 13.45 -48.72 7.74
CA GLU A 121 13.87 -47.51 8.45
C GLU A 121 13.85 -46.31 7.50
N GLY A 122 13.48 -45.13 8.01
CA GLY A 122 13.35 -43.92 7.19
C GLY A 122 12.01 -43.76 6.47
N LEU A 123 11.03 -44.64 6.69
CA LEU A 123 9.68 -44.54 6.14
C LEU A 123 8.62 -44.37 7.23
N VAL A 124 7.66 -43.46 7.01
CA VAL A 124 6.46 -43.27 7.83
C VAL A 124 5.23 -43.25 6.93
N LEU A 125 4.20 -43.98 7.33
CA LEU A 125 2.90 -43.99 6.67
C LEU A 125 1.92 -43.19 7.54
N ALA A 126 1.28 -42.19 6.94
CA ALA A 126 0.27 -41.38 7.57
C ALA A 126 -1.10 -41.75 6.99
N ASP A 127 -1.96 -42.38 7.79
CA ASP A 127 -3.28 -42.84 7.37
C ASP A 127 -4.36 -41.79 7.68
N PHE A 128 -4.96 -41.27 6.63
CA PHE A 128 -6.02 -40.26 6.63
C PHE A 128 -7.41 -40.88 6.36
N SER A 129 -7.53 -42.20 6.32
CA SER A 129 -8.82 -42.88 6.07
C SER A 129 -9.89 -42.52 7.11
N GLY A 130 -9.48 -42.17 8.34
CA GLY A 130 -10.37 -41.62 9.38
C GLY A 130 -10.97 -40.23 9.05
N LEU A 131 -10.49 -39.55 8.01
CA LEU A 131 -11.02 -38.25 7.55
C LEU A 131 -11.92 -38.37 6.31
N ALA A 132 -12.16 -39.58 5.80
CA ALA A 132 -12.88 -39.78 4.52
C ALA A 132 -14.31 -39.18 4.52
N GLY A 133 -14.94 -39.01 5.69
CA GLY A 133 -16.24 -38.34 5.85
C GLY A 133 -16.18 -36.85 6.21
N VAL A 134 -15.00 -36.28 6.41
CA VAL A 134 -14.83 -34.87 6.80
C VAL A 134 -14.79 -34.00 5.54
N SER A 135 -15.72 -33.07 5.37
CA SER A 135 -15.69 -32.17 4.22
C SER A 135 -14.57 -31.12 4.37
N GLY A 136 -13.88 -30.79 3.27
CA GLY A 136 -12.95 -29.65 3.21
C GLY A 136 -11.57 -29.85 3.87
N TRP A 137 -11.30 -30.99 4.50
CA TRP A 137 -9.98 -31.26 5.10
C TRP A 137 -8.79 -31.16 4.13
N PRO A 138 -8.89 -31.55 2.84
CA PRO A 138 -7.76 -31.45 1.92
C PRO A 138 -7.34 -30.00 1.67
N ALA A 139 -8.32 -29.10 1.56
CA ALA A 139 -8.08 -27.67 1.39
C ALA A 139 -7.46 -27.06 2.67
N ALA A 140 -7.96 -27.47 3.84
CA ALA A 140 -7.44 -27.01 5.12
C ALA A 140 -5.97 -27.43 5.37
N LEU A 141 -5.55 -28.58 4.85
CA LEU A 141 -4.22 -29.14 5.08
C LEU A 141 -3.27 -29.02 3.89
N GLY A 142 -3.66 -28.39 2.78
CA GLY A 142 -2.90 -28.39 1.53
C GLY A 142 -1.43 -27.95 1.67
N SER A 143 -1.16 -26.78 2.26
CA SER A 143 0.23 -26.32 2.48
C SER A 143 1.00 -27.21 3.46
N PRO A 144 0.45 -27.53 4.66
CA PRO A 144 1.09 -28.48 5.57
C PRO A 144 1.43 -29.83 4.93
N LEU A 145 0.54 -30.39 4.12
CA LEU A 145 0.75 -31.66 3.40
C LEU A 145 1.89 -31.56 2.40
N ALA A 146 1.92 -30.49 1.59
CA ALA A 146 3.01 -30.27 0.64
C ALA A 146 4.37 -30.08 1.33
N CYS A 147 4.39 -29.53 2.55
CA CYS A 147 5.63 -29.27 3.29
C CYS A 147 6.15 -30.48 4.08
N GLU A 148 5.26 -31.34 4.56
CA GLU A 148 5.60 -32.42 5.50
C GLU A 148 5.34 -33.84 4.95
N SER A 149 4.93 -33.96 3.67
CA SER A 149 4.65 -35.23 3.02
C SER A 149 5.39 -35.35 1.68
N ASP A 150 5.69 -36.58 1.27
CA ASP A 150 6.49 -36.83 0.07
C ASP A 150 5.69 -37.51 -1.03
N LEU A 151 4.83 -38.48 -0.68
CA LEU A 151 4.04 -39.25 -1.63
C LEU A 151 2.60 -39.41 -1.17
N LEU A 152 1.69 -39.52 -2.14
CA LEU A 152 0.28 -39.86 -1.92
C LEU A 152 0.03 -41.30 -2.35
N LEU A 153 -0.49 -42.12 -1.45
CA LEU A 153 -1.09 -43.41 -1.75
C LEU A 153 -2.62 -43.23 -1.80
N PHE A 154 -3.17 -43.15 -3.01
CA PHE A 154 -4.60 -42.94 -3.21
C PHE A 154 -5.34 -44.22 -3.57
N VAL A 155 -6.37 -44.56 -2.80
CA VAL A 155 -7.14 -45.80 -2.96
C VAL A 155 -8.50 -45.52 -3.59
N PHE A 156 -8.78 -46.11 -4.75
CA PHE A 156 -10.10 -46.11 -5.39
C PHE A 156 -10.81 -47.44 -5.19
N SER A 157 -12.14 -47.42 -5.15
CA SER A 157 -12.94 -48.64 -5.22
C SER A 157 -12.90 -49.24 -6.63
N ALA A 158 -12.54 -50.52 -6.76
CA ALA A 158 -12.54 -51.24 -8.04
C ALA A 158 -13.95 -51.41 -8.62
N LEU A 159 -14.99 -51.41 -7.78
CA LEU A 159 -16.40 -51.51 -8.19
C LEU A 159 -16.86 -50.25 -8.93
N ASN A 160 -16.55 -49.08 -8.38
CA ASN A 160 -16.94 -47.80 -8.96
C ASN A 160 -15.91 -46.69 -8.64
N PRO A 161 -14.84 -46.56 -9.45
CA PRO A 161 -13.82 -45.53 -9.23
C PRO A 161 -14.26 -44.13 -9.71
N TYR A 162 -15.52 -43.93 -10.12
CA TYR A 162 -15.97 -42.73 -10.84
C TYR A 162 -16.77 -41.74 -9.99
N SER A 163 -16.88 -41.95 -8.68
CA SER A 163 -17.61 -41.05 -7.80
C SER A 163 -17.06 -39.63 -7.87
N ARG A 164 -17.95 -38.65 -8.05
CA ARG A 164 -17.58 -37.22 -8.12
C ARG A 164 -16.83 -36.77 -6.87
N SER A 165 -17.28 -37.15 -5.68
CA SER A 165 -16.64 -36.76 -4.42
C SER A 165 -15.23 -37.33 -4.27
N VAL A 166 -15.01 -38.54 -4.78
CA VAL A 166 -13.69 -39.20 -4.76
C VAL A 166 -12.72 -38.46 -5.68
N TRP A 167 -13.18 -38.06 -6.86
CA TRP A 167 -12.36 -37.27 -7.78
C TRP A 167 -12.11 -35.85 -7.29
N GLU A 168 -13.07 -35.20 -6.64
CA GLU A 168 -12.87 -33.90 -5.99
C GLU A 168 -11.82 -33.99 -4.87
N LEU A 169 -11.87 -35.04 -4.04
CA LEU A 169 -10.85 -35.32 -3.02
C LEU A 169 -9.48 -35.58 -3.65
N PHE A 170 -9.43 -36.42 -4.70
CA PHE A 170 -8.21 -36.74 -5.42
C PHE A 170 -7.56 -35.49 -6.02
N ASP A 171 -8.35 -34.67 -6.73
CA ASP A 171 -7.87 -33.45 -7.39
C ASP A 171 -7.37 -32.41 -6.36
N ALA A 172 -8.05 -32.31 -5.21
CA ALA A 172 -7.60 -31.47 -4.10
C ALA A 172 -6.24 -31.92 -3.53
N LEU A 173 -6.06 -33.22 -3.26
CA LEU A 173 -4.81 -33.75 -2.72
C LEU A 173 -3.68 -33.71 -3.76
N ARG A 174 -3.95 -34.09 -5.01
CA ARG A 174 -2.97 -34.13 -6.10
C ARG A 174 -2.23 -32.81 -6.27
N THR A 175 -2.89 -31.68 -6.01
CA THR A 175 -2.26 -30.36 -6.07
C THR A 175 -1.02 -30.28 -5.15
N ALA A 176 -1.07 -30.89 -3.97
CA ALA A 176 0.04 -30.93 -3.02
C ALA A 176 1.16 -31.92 -3.39
N PHE A 177 0.85 -33.01 -4.11
CA PHE A 177 1.79 -34.11 -4.37
C PHE A 177 2.32 -34.16 -5.82
N GLY A 178 1.67 -33.48 -6.77
CA GLY A 178 2.10 -33.47 -8.17
C GLY A 178 2.10 -34.86 -8.80
N ASP A 179 3.26 -35.28 -9.30
CA ASP A 179 3.48 -36.61 -9.88
C ASP A 179 3.72 -37.70 -8.83
N GLY A 180 3.93 -37.33 -7.55
CA GLY A 180 4.20 -38.24 -6.43
C GLY A 180 2.97 -38.99 -5.95
N VAL A 181 2.21 -39.60 -6.87
CA VAL A 181 0.94 -40.27 -6.59
C VAL A 181 1.00 -41.73 -7.00
N ILE A 182 0.76 -42.61 -6.03
CA ILE A 182 0.59 -44.06 -6.21
C ILE A 182 -0.90 -44.36 -6.15
N VAL A 183 -1.45 -44.97 -7.20
CA VAL A 183 -2.89 -45.25 -7.30
C VAL A 183 -3.16 -46.74 -7.09
N LEU A 184 -4.12 -47.04 -6.21
CA LEU A 184 -4.53 -48.42 -5.90
C LEU A 184 -6.01 -48.61 -6.22
N LEU A 185 -6.36 -49.83 -6.64
CA LEU A 185 -7.73 -50.31 -6.81
C LEU A 185 -8.03 -51.37 -5.77
N ASP A 186 -8.89 -51.03 -4.82
CA ASP A 186 -9.29 -51.89 -3.72
C ASP A 186 -10.59 -52.64 -3.99
N ARG A 187 -10.77 -53.79 -3.35
CA ARG A 187 -11.91 -54.72 -3.51
C ARG A 187 -12.08 -55.26 -4.93
N ALA A 188 -10.96 -55.56 -5.60
CA ALA A 188 -11.00 -56.06 -6.97
C ALA A 188 -11.68 -57.44 -7.08
N GLU A 189 -11.74 -58.21 -5.98
CA GLU A 189 -12.44 -59.49 -5.89
C GLU A 189 -13.96 -59.39 -6.02
N LEU A 190 -14.53 -58.22 -5.72
CA LEU A 190 -15.96 -57.98 -5.85
C LEU A 190 -16.37 -57.65 -7.30
N ALA A 191 -15.40 -57.35 -8.16
CA ALA A 191 -15.64 -57.01 -9.56
C ALA A 191 -15.39 -58.21 -10.49
N GLY A 192 -16.28 -58.42 -11.47
CA GLY A 192 -16.03 -59.39 -12.55
C GLY A 192 -14.81 -58.99 -13.39
N SER A 193 -14.17 -59.96 -14.06
CA SER A 193 -12.94 -59.73 -14.85
C SER A 193 -13.10 -58.67 -15.94
N GLU A 194 -14.24 -58.65 -16.63
CA GLU A 194 -14.58 -57.66 -17.66
C GLU A 194 -14.82 -56.26 -17.08
N GLN A 195 -15.56 -56.18 -15.97
CA GLN A 195 -15.82 -54.95 -15.22
C GLN A 195 -14.49 -54.34 -14.73
N LEU A 196 -13.62 -55.16 -14.15
CA LEU A 196 -12.33 -54.74 -13.64
C LEU A 196 -11.39 -54.25 -14.75
N ALA A 197 -11.38 -54.93 -15.91
CA ALA A 197 -10.60 -54.50 -17.07
C ALA A 197 -11.07 -53.13 -17.60
N THR A 198 -12.38 -52.96 -17.72
CA THR A 198 -13.00 -51.69 -18.14
C THR A 198 -12.69 -50.57 -17.15
N ASN A 199 -12.86 -50.85 -15.85
CA ASN A 199 -12.62 -49.88 -14.79
C ASN A 199 -11.15 -49.48 -14.67
N SER A 200 -10.23 -50.45 -14.78
CA SER A 200 -8.80 -50.18 -14.77
C SER A 200 -8.38 -49.30 -15.94
N LYS A 201 -8.84 -49.63 -17.16
CA LYS A 201 -8.50 -48.87 -18.36
C LYS A 201 -9.00 -47.42 -18.28
N ARG A 202 -10.29 -47.25 -17.98
CA ARG A 202 -10.90 -45.91 -17.91
C ARG A 202 -10.33 -45.06 -16.79
N LEU A 203 -10.02 -45.66 -15.63
CA LEU A 203 -9.30 -44.98 -14.56
C LEU A 203 -7.93 -44.51 -15.05
N GLY A 204 -7.19 -45.38 -15.74
CA GLY A 204 -5.92 -45.02 -16.39
C GLY A 204 -6.06 -43.81 -17.33
N ASP A 205 -7.04 -43.82 -18.22
CA ASP A 205 -7.31 -42.72 -19.15
C ASP A 205 -7.64 -41.41 -18.39
N MET A 206 -8.42 -41.49 -17.32
CA MET A 206 -8.80 -40.32 -16.50
C MET A 206 -7.64 -39.74 -15.69
N LEU A 207 -6.70 -40.58 -15.24
CA LEU A 207 -5.48 -40.17 -14.56
C LEU A 207 -4.50 -39.52 -15.56
N GLN A 208 -4.36 -40.10 -16.76
CA GLN A 208 -3.56 -39.53 -17.84
C GLN A 208 -4.07 -38.16 -18.30
N ALA A 209 -5.39 -38.01 -18.45
CA ALA A 209 -6.00 -36.72 -18.76
C ALA A 209 -5.72 -35.64 -17.70
N ARG A 210 -5.38 -36.04 -16.46
CA ARG A 210 -4.99 -35.14 -15.36
C ARG A 210 -3.47 -34.94 -15.25
N GLY A 211 -2.71 -35.45 -16.21
CA GLY A 211 -1.26 -35.26 -16.29
C GLY A 211 -0.43 -36.25 -15.47
N LEU A 212 -1.05 -37.24 -14.84
CA LEU A 212 -0.29 -38.37 -14.27
C LEU A 212 0.18 -39.25 -15.44
N GLY A 213 1.42 -39.74 -15.39
CA GLY A 213 1.99 -40.62 -16.42
C GLY A 213 1.26 -41.96 -16.54
N GLN A 214 1.96 -43.06 -16.83
CA GLN A 214 1.34 -44.39 -16.76
C GLN A 214 1.13 -44.79 -15.27
N PRO A 215 -0.09 -44.68 -14.72
CA PRO A 215 -0.29 -44.94 -13.30
C PRO A 215 -0.30 -46.46 -13.09
N ARG A 216 0.62 -46.97 -12.27
CA ARG A 216 0.65 -48.39 -11.91
C ARG A 216 -0.53 -48.68 -10.98
N LEU A 217 -1.55 -49.32 -11.52
CA LEU A 217 -2.74 -49.73 -10.77
C LEU A 217 -2.46 -51.05 -10.05
N TYR A 218 -2.33 -51.00 -8.72
CA TYR A 218 -2.25 -52.21 -7.92
C TYR A 218 -3.65 -52.68 -7.54
N ARG A 219 -3.92 -53.97 -7.72
CA ARG A 219 -5.17 -54.59 -7.32
C ARG A 219 -5.00 -55.22 -5.96
N THR A 220 -5.78 -54.81 -4.97
CA THR A 220 -5.76 -55.44 -3.64
C THR A 220 -6.95 -56.38 -3.52
N THR A 221 -6.66 -57.67 -3.28
CA THR A 221 -7.65 -58.67 -2.87
C THR A 221 -7.07 -59.47 -1.72
N GLU A 222 -7.91 -59.94 -0.78
CA GLU A 222 -7.49 -60.83 0.30
C GLU A 222 -6.95 -62.17 -0.23
N ALA A 223 -7.47 -62.64 -1.37
CA ALA A 223 -7.07 -63.91 -2.01
C ALA A 223 -5.77 -63.82 -2.85
N ALA A 224 -5.31 -62.61 -3.22
CA ALA A 224 -4.11 -62.40 -4.03
C ALA A 224 -2.81 -62.34 -3.21
N ALA A 225 -2.85 -62.70 -1.92
CA ALA A 225 -1.72 -62.71 -0.98
C ALA A 225 -0.50 -63.58 -1.41
N GLY A 226 -0.50 -64.18 -2.61
CA GLY A 226 0.60 -64.96 -3.18
C GLY A 226 0.92 -64.69 -4.66
N THR A 227 0.31 -63.71 -5.32
CA THR A 227 0.69 -63.39 -6.73
C THR A 227 1.76 -62.29 -6.80
N PRO A 228 2.81 -62.45 -7.61
CA PRO A 228 3.97 -61.54 -7.65
C PRO A 228 3.68 -60.19 -8.30
N GLU A 229 2.45 -59.84 -8.64
CA GLU A 229 2.13 -58.57 -9.34
C GLU A 229 0.99 -57.78 -8.69
N ASN A 230 0.24 -58.36 -7.72
CA ASN A 230 -0.92 -57.73 -7.10
C ASN A 230 -0.95 -57.93 -5.57
N GLY A 231 -1.77 -57.15 -4.87
CA GLY A 231 -2.01 -57.27 -3.44
C GLY A 231 -1.03 -56.54 -2.51
N PRO A 232 -1.24 -56.62 -1.18
CA PRO A 232 -0.39 -55.98 -0.18
C PRO A 232 1.09 -56.39 -0.30
N ALA A 233 1.40 -57.61 -0.76
CA ALA A 233 2.77 -58.08 -0.97
C ALA A 233 3.48 -57.39 -2.15
N ALA A 234 2.77 -57.05 -3.22
CA ALA A 234 3.30 -56.25 -4.32
C ALA A 234 3.56 -54.81 -3.89
N LEU A 235 2.65 -54.23 -3.10
CA LEU A 235 2.83 -52.91 -2.54
C LEU A 235 3.97 -52.87 -1.52
N ARG A 236 4.12 -53.87 -0.65
CA ARG A 236 5.30 -54.00 0.23
C ARG A 236 6.60 -54.05 -0.55
N ARG A 237 6.67 -54.81 -1.66
CA ARG A 237 7.86 -54.82 -2.52
C ARG A 237 8.13 -53.47 -3.16
N LEU A 238 7.10 -52.76 -3.62
CA LEU A 238 7.25 -51.39 -4.11
C LEU A 238 7.79 -50.47 -3.00
N LEU A 239 7.21 -50.53 -1.80
CA LEU A 239 7.66 -49.74 -0.66
C LEU A 239 9.08 -50.11 -0.24
N SER A 240 9.47 -51.39 -0.27
CA SER A 240 10.84 -51.84 -0.02
C SER A 240 11.82 -51.39 -1.10
N ALA A 241 11.41 -51.38 -2.36
CA ALA A 241 12.23 -50.86 -3.47
C ALA A 241 12.42 -49.35 -3.35
N LEU A 242 11.34 -48.61 -3.04
CA LEU A 242 11.39 -47.19 -2.69
C LEU A 242 12.25 -46.96 -1.45
N ALA A 243 12.25 -47.90 -0.51
CA ALA A 243 13.02 -47.79 0.72
C ALA A 243 14.51 -48.11 0.61
N SER A 244 14.98 -48.47 -0.59
CA SER A 244 16.42 -48.37 -0.86
C SER A 244 16.89 -46.95 -0.57
N THR A 245 18.08 -46.79 0.02
CA THR A 245 18.57 -45.48 0.48
C THR A 245 18.54 -44.44 -0.64
N ASP A 246 18.86 -44.85 -1.87
CA ASP A 246 18.83 -43.99 -3.05
C ASP A 246 17.41 -43.66 -3.51
N GLY A 247 16.47 -44.63 -3.41
CA GLY A 247 15.05 -44.44 -3.76
C GLY A 247 14.32 -43.49 -2.82
N LEU A 248 14.55 -43.60 -1.50
CA LEU A 248 13.95 -42.70 -0.51
C LEU A 248 14.40 -41.27 -0.73
N LEU A 249 15.71 -41.11 -0.93
CA LEU A 249 16.30 -39.80 -1.16
C LEU A 249 15.81 -39.21 -2.49
N ALA A 250 15.74 -40.00 -3.57
CA ALA A 250 15.21 -39.53 -4.85
C ALA A 250 13.75 -39.06 -4.74
N ALA A 251 12.89 -39.84 -4.09
CA ALA A 251 11.49 -39.49 -3.87
C ALA A 251 11.33 -38.21 -3.02
N LYS A 252 12.10 -38.10 -1.94
CA LYS A 252 12.19 -36.88 -1.11
C LYS A 252 12.59 -35.64 -1.91
N LEU A 253 13.63 -35.74 -2.73
CA LEU A 253 14.10 -34.62 -3.54
C LEU A 253 13.07 -34.21 -4.60
N ALA A 254 12.35 -35.17 -5.19
CA ALA A 254 11.29 -34.91 -6.16
C ALA A 254 10.10 -34.18 -5.49
N ALA A 255 9.64 -34.67 -4.34
CA ALA A 255 8.55 -34.07 -3.60
C ALA A 255 8.89 -32.64 -3.13
N ALA A 256 10.08 -32.45 -2.55
CA ALA A 256 10.49 -31.14 -2.09
C ALA A 256 10.69 -30.12 -3.22
N ARG A 257 11.16 -30.57 -4.39
CA ARG A 257 11.18 -29.73 -5.58
C ARG A 257 9.77 -29.29 -5.98
N HIS A 258 8.82 -30.21 -6.01
CA HIS A 258 7.43 -29.91 -6.39
C HIS A 258 6.80 -28.89 -5.43
N ALA A 259 6.92 -29.13 -4.13
CA ALA A 259 6.47 -28.18 -3.10
C ALA A 259 7.13 -26.80 -3.25
N GLY A 260 8.45 -26.75 -3.53
CA GLY A 260 9.15 -25.50 -3.80
C GLY A 260 8.64 -24.77 -5.06
N LEU A 261 8.22 -25.49 -6.10
CA LEU A 261 7.60 -24.90 -7.31
C LEU A 261 6.21 -24.33 -7.02
N ILE A 262 5.40 -25.01 -6.19
CA ILE A 262 4.10 -24.47 -5.73
C ILE A 262 4.32 -23.16 -4.97
N MET A 263 5.26 -23.14 -4.02
CA MET A 263 5.56 -21.94 -3.24
C MET A 263 6.04 -20.77 -4.12
N LEU A 264 6.82 -21.06 -5.17
CA LEU A 264 7.20 -20.04 -6.15
C LEU A 264 6.01 -19.52 -6.97
N ASP A 265 5.01 -20.35 -7.28
CA ASP A 265 3.79 -19.88 -7.96
C ASP A 265 3.00 -18.92 -7.08
N VAL A 266 2.85 -19.24 -5.78
CA VAL A 266 2.24 -18.33 -4.81
C VAL A 266 3.02 -17.02 -4.72
N LEU A 267 4.35 -17.10 -4.63
CA LEU A 267 5.19 -15.91 -4.60
C LEU A 267 5.10 -15.09 -5.91
N SER A 268 4.91 -15.71 -7.07
CA SER A 268 4.73 -14.99 -8.34
C SER A 268 3.53 -14.07 -8.28
N ARG A 269 2.37 -14.60 -7.84
CA ARG A 269 1.13 -13.82 -7.69
C ARG A 269 1.30 -12.67 -6.73
N GLU A 270 1.99 -12.92 -5.62
CA GLU A 270 2.34 -11.89 -4.65
C GLU A 270 3.22 -10.77 -5.26
N LEU A 271 4.18 -11.10 -6.12
CA LEU A 271 5.01 -10.10 -6.82
C LEU A 271 4.19 -9.33 -7.88
N GLU A 272 3.28 -10.00 -8.58
CA GLU A 272 2.35 -9.39 -9.55
C GLU A 272 1.41 -8.38 -8.87
N ASP A 273 0.85 -8.72 -7.71
CA ASP A 273 0.02 -7.81 -6.91
C ASP A 273 0.79 -6.55 -6.51
N ARG A 274 2.08 -6.69 -6.18
CA ARG A 274 2.97 -5.56 -5.86
C ARG A 274 3.28 -4.69 -7.08
N GLU A 275 3.42 -5.29 -8.26
CA GLU A 275 3.58 -4.55 -9.51
C GLU A 275 2.35 -3.69 -9.80
N GLN A 276 1.15 -4.26 -9.66
CA GLN A 276 -0.11 -3.53 -9.79
C GLN A 276 -0.23 -2.38 -8.80
N ALA A 277 0.17 -2.60 -7.54
CA ALA A 277 0.20 -1.56 -6.51
C ALA A 277 1.15 -0.40 -6.87
N LEU A 278 2.32 -0.69 -7.45
CA LEU A 278 3.25 0.36 -7.91
C LEU A 278 2.68 1.16 -9.08
N HIS A 279 2.00 0.51 -10.02
CA HIS A 279 1.32 1.22 -11.11
C HIS A 279 0.20 2.13 -10.59
N ALA A 280 -0.55 1.70 -9.57
CA ALA A 280 -1.55 2.53 -8.92
C ALA A 280 -0.90 3.74 -8.21
N ASP A 281 0.25 3.53 -7.53
CA ASP A 281 1.01 4.60 -6.91
C ASP A 281 1.50 5.62 -7.96
N ASP A 282 2.11 5.19 -9.08
CA ASP A 282 2.54 6.08 -10.18
C ASP A 282 1.38 6.97 -10.66
N ALA A 283 0.26 6.35 -11.03
CA ALA A 283 -0.90 7.06 -11.54
C ALA A 283 -1.48 8.03 -10.50
N GLY A 284 -1.48 7.62 -9.23
CA GLY A 284 -1.94 8.49 -8.14
C GLY A 284 -1.02 9.68 -7.90
N VAL A 285 0.30 9.52 -8.00
CA VAL A 285 1.25 10.66 -7.91
C VAL A 285 1.04 11.66 -9.02
N GLU A 286 0.93 11.18 -10.26
CA GLU A 286 0.67 12.07 -11.40
C GLU A 286 -0.63 12.84 -11.21
N ALA A 287 -1.70 12.16 -10.76
CA ALA A 287 -2.97 12.79 -10.48
C ALA A 287 -2.88 13.84 -9.36
N VAL A 288 -2.18 13.55 -8.26
CA VAL A 288 -1.98 14.51 -7.15
C VAL A 288 -1.13 15.70 -7.61
N GLY A 289 -0.05 15.45 -8.36
CA GLY A 289 0.81 16.51 -8.91
C GLY A 289 0.06 17.45 -9.87
N ALA A 290 -0.75 16.89 -10.77
CA ALA A 290 -1.59 17.67 -11.67
C ALA A 290 -2.64 18.51 -10.92
N ARG A 291 -3.24 17.95 -9.85
CA ARG A 291 -4.20 18.67 -8.99
C ARG A 291 -3.52 19.81 -8.23
N LEU A 292 -2.32 19.59 -7.69
CA LEU A 292 -1.53 20.61 -7.02
C LEU A 292 -1.18 21.77 -7.97
N ALA A 293 -0.72 21.47 -9.18
CA ALA A 293 -0.44 22.49 -10.19
C ALA A 293 -1.69 23.31 -10.53
N GLY A 294 -2.82 22.64 -10.75
CA GLY A 294 -4.11 23.29 -11.01
C GLY A 294 -4.64 24.13 -9.83
N PHE A 295 -4.33 23.74 -8.60
CA PHE A 295 -4.61 24.52 -7.39
C PHE A 295 -3.79 25.81 -7.36
N LEU A 296 -2.49 25.74 -7.62
CA LEU A 296 -1.60 26.90 -7.57
C LEU A 296 -1.90 27.92 -8.66
N ASP A 297 -2.15 27.45 -9.87
CA ASP A 297 -2.56 28.32 -10.97
C ASP A 297 -3.86 29.07 -10.66
N ALA A 298 -4.81 28.40 -10.00
CA ALA A 298 -6.05 29.04 -9.56
C ALA A 298 -5.82 30.04 -8.43
N ALA A 299 -4.98 29.68 -7.46
CA ALA A 299 -4.68 30.51 -6.31
C ALA A 299 -3.89 31.78 -6.70
N LYS A 300 -2.92 31.67 -7.63
CA LYS A 300 -2.22 32.83 -8.23
C LYS A 300 -3.19 33.78 -8.92
N ARG A 301 -4.06 33.27 -9.79
CA ARG A 301 -5.11 34.08 -10.45
C ARG A 301 -6.09 34.73 -9.46
N GLN A 302 -6.28 34.15 -8.29
CA GLN A 302 -7.11 34.73 -7.23
C GLN A 302 -6.37 35.83 -6.46
N ALA A 303 -5.07 35.66 -6.21
CA ALA A 303 -4.21 36.70 -5.62
C ALA A 303 -4.07 37.93 -6.53
N ASP A 304 -3.87 37.71 -7.84
CA ASP A 304 -3.78 38.79 -8.83
C ASP A 304 -5.08 39.61 -8.87
N ARG A 305 -6.24 38.93 -8.87
CA ARG A 305 -7.55 39.60 -8.82
C ARG A 305 -7.74 40.45 -7.56
N LEU A 306 -7.31 39.96 -6.40
CA LEU A 306 -7.38 40.73 -5.15
C LEU A 306 -6.51 41.99 -5.23
N ALA A 307 -5.30 41.86 -5.77
CA ALA A 307 -4.39 42.98 -5.95
C ALA A 307 -5.00 44.04 -6.89
N ASP A 308 -5.62 43.62 -7.99
CA ASP A 308 -6.30 44.50 -8.94
C ASP A 308 -7.54 45.19 -8.34
N GLU A 309 -8.38 44.47 -7.60
CA GLU A 309 -9.56 45.04 -6.93
C GLU A 309 -9.15 46.07 -5.85
N THR A 310 -8.09 45.77 -5.10
CA THR A 310 -7.51 46.66 -4.10
C THR A 310 -6.89 47.90 -4.74
N ASP A 311 -6.20 47.74 -5.88
CA ASP A 311 -5.65 48.86 -6.66
C ASP A 311 -6.75 49.82 -7.13
N GLN A 312 -7.85 49.28 -7.63
CA GLN A 312 -9.00 50.06 -8.10
C GLN A 312 -9.67 50.82 -6.96
N ALA A 313 -9.88 50.18 -5.79
CA ALA A 313 -10.40 50.85 -4.60
C ALA A 313 -9.51 52.01 -4.16
N TYR A 314 -8.19 51.80 -4.14
CA TYR A 314 -7.23 52.84 -3.81
C TYR A 314 -7.29 54.02 -4.79
N ARG A 315 -7.31 53.74 -6.10
CA ARG A 315 -7.42 54.79 -7.14
C ARG A 315 -8.70 55.61 -6.99
N ARG A 316 -9.83 54.97 -6.73
CA ARG A 316 -11.12 55.66 -6.48
C ARG A 316 -11.03 56.58 -5.25
N ALA A 317 -10.51 56.06 -4.14
CA ALA A 317 -10.35 56.84 -2.92
C ALA A 317 -9.37 58.02 -3.11
N ALA A 318 -8.25 57.79 -3.80
CA ALA A 318 -7.23 58.82 -4.07
C ALA A 318 -7.77 59.92 -5.01
N ALA A 319 -8.52 59.56 -6.05
CA ALA A 319 -9.17 60.53 -6.93
C ALA A 319 -10.19 61.39 -6.18
N ALA A 320 -11.06 60.78 -5.38
CA ALA A 320 -12.03 61.51 -4.56
C ALA A 320 -11.34 62.47 -3.56
N PHE A 321 -10.23 62.03 -2.96
CA PHE A 321 -9.42 62.88 -2.08
C PHE A 321 -8.78 64.05 -2.82
N LEU A 322 -8.14 63.82 -3.97
CA LEU A 322 -7.52 64.88 -4.78
C LEU A 322 -8.55 65.89 -5.29
N ASP A 323 -9.74 65.44 -5.68
CA ASP A 323 -10.82 66.32 -6.12
C ASP A 323 -11.38 67.17 -4.96
N ALA A 324 -11.56 66.58 -3.78
CA ALA A 324 -11.95 67.33 -2.58
C ALA A 324 -10.87 68.33 -2.14
N LEU A 325 -9.59 67.95 -2.20
CA LEU A 325 -8.46 68.82 -1.89
C LEU A 325 -8.37 69.99 -2.89
N ARG A 326 -8.56 69.71 -4.19
CA ARG A 326 -8.64 70.74 -5.25
C ARG A 326 -9.78 71.73 -4.98
N GLN A 327 -10.96 71.24 -4.56
CA GLN A 327 -12.13 72.07 -4.24
C GLN A 327 -11.90 72.97 -3.02
N GLU A 328 -11.29 72.43 -1.94
CA GLU A 328 -10.92 73.23 -0.77
C GLU A 328 -9.87 74.30 -1.12
N LEU A 329 -8.93 73.98 -2.02
CA LEU A 329 -7.93 74.92 -2.50
C LEU A 329 -8.52 75.99 -3.45
N THR A 330 -9.72 75.82 -4.01
CA THR A 330 -10.30 76.73 -5.02
C THR A 330 -11.28 77.78 -4.48
N VAL A 331 -11.88 77.66 -3.29
CA VAL A 331 -13.05 78.53 -2.96
C VAL A 331 -13.01 79.38 -1.66
N ALA A 332 -12.36 79.04 -0.53
CA ALA A 332 -12.49 79.91 0.67
C ALA A 332 -11.40 79.78 1.76
N GLY A 333 -10.22 80.37 1.52
CA GLY A 333 -9.20 80.56 2.57
C GLY A 333 -8.54 81.93 2.64
N MET A 334 -8.76 82.86 1.70
CA MET A 334 -8.05 84.15 1.72
C MET A 334 -8.80 85.42 1.32
N VAL A 335 -10.06 85.38 0.89
CA VAL A 335 -10.78 86.65 0.65
C VAL A 335 -12.21 86.55 1.18
N GLY A 336 -12.38 86.91 2.45
CA GLY A 336 -13.69 87.21 3.01
C GLY A 336 -13.91 86.86 4.47
N LYS A 337 -13.05 87.33 5.40
CA LYS A 337 -13.41 87.79 6.77
C LYS A 337 -12.19 88.12 7.66
N THR A 338 -11.26 88.94 7.15
CA THR A 338 -10.28 89.62 8.02
C THR A 338 -10.10 91.08 7.64
N VAL A 339 -11.20 91.79 7.42
CA VAL A 339 -11.28 93.22 7.74
C VAL A 339 -12.72 93.50 8.20
N GLY A 340 -12.95 93.53 9.53
CA GLY A 340 -14.11 94.23 10.11
C GLY A 340 -15.17 93.41 10.86
N SER A 341 -15.18 93.62 12.18
CA SER A 341 -16.34 93.67 13.09
C SER A 341 -16.75 92.42 13.91
N VAL A 342 -16.53 92.59 15.21
CA VAL A 342 -17.39 92.14 16.32
C VAL A 342 -18.83 92.59 16.06
N VAL A 343 -19.81 91.70 15.88
CA VAL A 343 -21.23 91.90 16.28
C VAL A 343 -21.92 90.51 16.40
N LYS A 344 -22.63 90.30 17.51
CA LYS A 344 -23.52 89.17 17.82
C LYS A 344 -24.47 88.78 16.68
N ARG A 345 -24.58 87.48 16.38
CA ARG A 345 -25.85 86.75 16.20
C ARG A 345 -25.62 85.25 16.04
N ASP A 346 -26.45 84.47 16.71
CA ASP A 346 -26.64 83.04 16.47
C ASP A 346 -27.02 82.77 15.01
N GLY A 347 -26.47 81.69 14.44
CA GLY A 347 -26.96 81.08 13.20
C GLY A 347 -25.93 80.95 12.08
N ALA A 348 -25.58 79.69 11.79
CA ALA A 348 -24.90 79.19 10.58
C ALA A 348 -23.43 79.60 10.35
N ALA A 349 -22.51 78.89 11.01
CA ALA A 349 -21.11 78.78 10.59
C ALA A 349 -21.00 77.98 9.28
N GLY A 350 -20.27 78.53 8.29
CA GLY A 350 -19.91 77.87 7.04
C GLY A 350 -19.04 76.64 7.29
N LYS A 351 -19.41 75.53 6.65
CA LYS A 351 -18.90 74.17 6.86
C LYS A 351 -17.85 73.82 5.81
N ASN A 352 -16.58 74.10 6.07
CA ASN A 352 -15.48 73.46 5.33
C ASN A 352 -14.69 72.56 6.29
N PRO A 353 -14.52 71.25 6.00
CA PRO A 353 -13.77 70.34 6.84
C PRO A 353 -12.26 70.68 6.84
N PRO A 354 -11.58 70.64 7.99
CA PRO A 354 -10.12 70.80 8.04
C PRO A 354 -9.41 69.70 7.22
N LEU A 355 -8.18 69.94 6.72
CA LEU A 355 -7.38 68.95 5.97
C LEU A 355 -7.32 67.56 6.64
N ARG A 356 -7.32 67.53 7.97
CA ARG A 356 -7.41 66.32 8.77
C ARG A 356 -8.69 65.51 8.50
N ALA A 357 -9.83 66.18 8.36
CA ALA A 357 -11.11 65.54 8.06
C ALA A 357 -11.18 65.01 6.61
N LEU A 358 -10.45 65.60 5.65
CA LEU A 358 -10.28 65.01 4.32
C LEU A 358 -9.45 63.73 4.37
N GLY A 359 -8.37 63.72 5.16
CA GLY A 359 -7.57 62.51 5.43
C GLY A 359 -8.37 61.42 6.14
N ASP A 360 -9.16 61.79 7.15
CA ASP A 360 -10.04 60.87 7.86
C ASP A 360 -11.11 60.28 6.92
N ALA A 361 -11.65 61.08 5.99
CA ALA A 361 -12.60 60.61 4.98
C ALA A 361 -11.96 59.68 3.94
N PHE A 362 -10.75 59.98 3.48
CA PHE A 362 -9.97 59.09 2.61
C PHE A 362 -9.71 57.74 3.29
N ALA A 363 -9.19 57.76 4.52
CA ALA A 363 -8.88 56.56 5.29
C ALA A 363 -10.14 55.72 5.56
N LYS A 364 -11.25 56.37 5.91
CA LYS A 364 -12.54 55.70 6.14
C LYS A 364 -13.10 55.07 4.87
N ASN A 365 -13.10 55.79 3.75
CA ASN A 365 -13.63 55.28 2.49
C ASN A 365 -12.78 54.12 1.95
N LEU A 366 -11.45 54.26 1.99
CA LEU A 366 -10.55 53.17 1.63
C LEU A 366 -10.75 51.97 2.57
N GLY A 367 -10.86 52.20 3.88
CA GLY A 367 -11.11 51.13 4.86
C GLY A 367 -12.39 50.36 4.57
N ASN A 368 -13.50 51.06 4.29
CA ASN A 368 -14.77 50.42 3.95
C ASN A 368 -14.70 49.62 2.64
N ASP A 369 -14.06 50.16 1.59
CA ASP A 369 -13.90 49.46 0.32
C ASP A 369 -13.02 48.20 0.49
N LEU A 370 -11.94 48.30 1.25
CA LEU A 370 -11.06 47.17 1.56
C LEU A 370 -11.76 46.12 2.42
N GLU A 371 -12.58 46.51 3.39
CA GLU A 371 -13.39 45.60 4.20
C GLU A 371 -14.43 44.86 3.34
N ALA A 372 -15.08 45.55 2.41
CA ALA A 372 -16.02 44.93 1.48
C ALA A 372 -15.32 43.95 0.51
N ILE A 373 -14.16 44.33 -0.04
CA ILE A 373 -13.33 43.43 -0.88
C ILE A 373 -12.89 42.21 -0.07
N ALA A 374 -12.41 42.41 1.16
CA ALA A 374 -11.99 41.34 2.05
C ALA A 374 -13.12 40.37 2.39
N ALA A 375 -14.32 40.88 2.70
CA ALA A 375 -15.49 40.06 3.00
C ALA A 375 -15.98 39.26 1.78
N ALA A 376 -15.93 39.86 0.57
CA ALA A 376 -16.25 39.15 -0.67
C ALA A 376 -15.21 38.08 -1.01
N TRP A 377 -13.94 38.38 -0.75
CA TRP A 377 -12.82 37.48 -0.99
C TRP A 377 -12.83 36.30 -0.02
N SER A 378 -13.08 36.53 1.28
CA SER A 378 -13.09 35.48 2.29
C SER A 378 -14.18 34.45 2.04
N GLY A 379 -15.42 34.86 1.73
CA GLY A 379 -16.52 33.91 1.51
C GLY A 379 -16.29 32.99 0.31
N LYS A 380 -16.01 33.59 -0.87
CA LYS A 380 -15.93 32.83 -2.12
C LYS A 380 -14.64 32.02 -2.25
N ILE A 381 -13.52 32.54 -1.76
CA ILE A 381 -12.23 31.84 -1.86
C ILE A 381 -12.13 30.73 -0.84
N LEU A 382 -12.64 30.92 0.38
CA LEU A 382 -12.63 29.85 1.37
C LEU A 382 -13.39 28.63 0.84
N GLU A 383 -14.57 28.81 0.25
CA GLU A 383 -15.33 27.71 -0.39
C GLU A 383 -14.55 27.04 -1.53
N ASP A 384 -14.01 27.84 -2.47
CA ASP A 384 -13.26 27.32 -3.63
C ASP A 384 -11.98 26.57 -3.21
N VAL A 385 -11.28 27.08 -2.19
CA VAL A 385 -10.05 26.49 -1.65
C VAL A 385 -10.38 25.24 -0.84
N GLU A 386 -11.37 25.28 0.05
CA GLU A 386 -11.80 24.12 0.84
C GLU A 386 -12.27 22.97 -0.06
N ALA A 387 -13.05 23.25 -1.11
CA ALA A 387 -13.44 22.24 -2.08
C ALA A 387 -12.23 21.59 -2.76
N ARG A 388 -11.25 22.39 -3.19
CA ARG A 388 -10.02 21.90 -3.84
C ARG A 388 -9.12 21.12 -2.89
N LEU A 389 -8.98 21.58 -1.65
CA LEU A 389 -8.25 20.86 -0.59
C LEU A 389 -8.94 19.54 -0.26
N GLY A 390 -10.27 19.51 -0.22
CA GLY A 390 -11.06 18.29 -0.08
C GLY A 390 -10.75 17.28 -1.17
N PHE A 391 -10.79 17.68 -2.45
CA PHE A 391 -10.42 16.80 -3.56
C PHE A 391 -8.97 16.31 -3.49
N MET A 392 -8.02 17.16 -3.08
CA MET A 392 -6.63 16.71 -2.89
C MET A 392 -6.50 15.71 -1.73
N ARG A 393 -7.20 15.94 -0.62
CA ARG A 393 -7.24 15.01 0.51
C ARG A 393 -7.82 13.67 0.09
N ASP A 394 -8.90 13.66 -0.69
CA ASP A 394 -9.48 12.45 -1.25
C ASP A 394 -8.48 11.70 -2.14
N SER A 395 -7.69 12.42 -2.92
CA SER A 395 -6.61 11.84 -3.76
C SER A 395 -5.57 11.11 -2.93
N VAL A 396 -5.08 11.76 -1.87
CA VAL A 396 -4.08 11.19 -0.96
C VAL A 396 -4.67 10.02 -0.17
N ASN A 397 -5.95 10.11 0.22
CA ASN A 397 -6.63 9.00 0.89
C ASN A 397 -6.84 7.81 -0.03
N LEU A 398 -7.18 8.03 -1.30
CA LEU A 398 -7.24 6.95 -2.30
C LEU A 398 -5.88 6.27 -2.45
N LEU A 399 -4.78 7.03 -2.48
CA LEU A 399 -3.42 6.47 -2.46
C LEU A 399 -3.16 5.65 -1.19
N ARG A 400 -3.56 6.14 -0.01
CA ARG A 400 -3.41 5.39 1.25
C ARG A 400 -4.16 4.06 1.24
N LEU A 401 -5.33 4.02 0.60
CA LEU A 401 -6.16 2.83 0.47
C LEU A 401 -5.72 1.91 -0.67
N SER A 402 -5.06 2.43 -1.71
CA SER A 402 -4.59 1.64 -2.83
C SER A 402 -3.30 0.89 -2.49
N GLY A 403 -3.32 -0.44 -2.68
CA GLY A 403 -2.16 -1.29 -2.55
C GLY A 403 -1.87 -1.75 -1.12
N HIS A 404 -1.89 -3.06 -0.91
CA HIS A 404 -1.40 -3.65 0.32
C HIS A 404 0.05 -4.10 0.11
N TRP A 405 1.00 -3.35 0.66
CA TRP A 405 2.38 -3.81 0.79
C TRP A 405 2.56 -4.27 2.25
N PRO A 406 3.06 -5.49 2.52
CA PRO A 406 3.27 -5.92 3.89
C PRO A 406 4.14 -4.91 4.64
N GLN A 407 3.68 -4.45 5.81
CA GLN A 407 4.39 -3.45 6.63
C GLN A 407 5.79 -3.88 7.07
N ALA A 408 6.15 -5.16 6.91
CA ALA A 408 7.47 -5.68 7.24
C ALA A 408 8.61 -5.11 6.36
N ASP A 409 8.30 -4.45 5.24
CA ASP A 409 9.29 -3.80 4.38
C ASP A 409 9.50 -2.33 4.78
N ALA A 410 10.75 -1.94 5.04
CA ALA A 410 11.12 -0.55 5.34
C ALA A 410 10.68 0.44 4.27
N LEU A 411 10.65 0.02 2.99
CA LEU A 411 10.18 0.87 1.89
C LEU A 411 8.66 1.10 1.95
N ALA A 412 7.89 0.14 2.47
CA ALA A 412 6.45 0.27 2.68
C ALA A 412 6.10 1.09 3.91
N ALA A 413 6.87 0.95 5.00
CA ALA A 413 6.76 1.85 6.14
C ALA A 413 7.01 3.30 5.70
N ARG A 414 8.08 3.52 4.92
CA ARG A 414 8.41 4.83 4.36
C ARG A 414 7.32 5.38 3.44
N ARG A 415 6.67 4.53 2.64
CA ARG A 415 5.48 4.90 1.83
C ARG A 415 4.38 5.48 2.71
N GLY A 416 4.06 4.81 3.83
CA GLY A 416 3.05 5.26 4.79
C GLY A 416 3.40 6.60 5.42
N GLU A 417 4.63 6.76 5.91
CA GLU A 417 5.13 8.01 6.49
C GLU A 417 4.98 9.20 5.54
N ILE A 418 5.34 9.03 4.25
CA ILE A 418 5.26 10.10 3.27
C ILE A 418 3.79 10.46 2.97
N LEU A 419 2.91 9.48 2.85
CA LEU A 419 1.48 9.72 2.62
C LEU A 419 0.81 10.41 3.82
N ASP A 420 1.20 10.04 5.03
CA ASP A 420 0.73 10.70 6.26
C ASP A 420 1.25 12.14 6.37
N ALA A 421 2.51 12.38 5.95
CA ALA A 421 3.05 13.74 5.87
C ALA A 421 2.30 14.60 4.84
N LEU A 422 2.01 14.06 3.65
CA LEU A 422 1.20 14.74 2.62
C LEU A 422 -0.21 15.07 3.12
N ALA A 423 -0.85 14.14 3.82
CA ALA A 423 -2.15 14.39 4.45
C ALA A 423 -2.06 15.48 5.54
N GLY A 424 -1.03 15.41 6.40
CA GLY A 424 -0.78 16.40 7.45
C GLY A 424 -0.55 17.81 6.90
N LEU A 425 0.14 17.96 5.77
CA LEU A 425 0.32 19.25 5.10
C LEU A 425 -1.01 19.83 4.60
N LEU A 426 -1.91 19.00 4.06
CA LEU A 426 -3.25 19.43 3.64
C LEU A 426 -4.11 19.86 4.83
N ASP A 427 -4.03 19.10 5.93
CA ASP A 427 -4.75 19.41 7.16
C ASP A 427 -4.25 20.72 7.77
N ALA A 428 -2.92 20.91 7.85
CA ALA A 428 -2.31 22.13 8.34
C ALA A 428 -2.71 23.36 7.52
N LEU A 429 -2.70 23.26 6.18
CA LEU A 429 -3.13 24.35 5.31
C LEU A 429 -4.61 24.70 5.48
N ALA A 430 -5.47 23.72 5.72
CA ALA A 430 -6.90 23.94 5.97
C ALA A 430 -7.13 24.68 7.32
N LEU A 431 -6.40 24.31 8.37
CA LEU A 431 -6.47 24.92 9.69
C LEU A 431 -5.89 26.35 9.70
N ASP A 432 -4.68 26.54 9.14
CA ASP A 432 -3.97 27.82 9.17
C ASP A 432 -4.76 28.92 8.45
N ARG A 433 -5.44 28.59 7.34
CA ARG A 433 -6.26 29.55 6.59
C ARG A 433 -7.49 30.06 7.32
N GLN A 434 -8.18 29.21 8.11
CA GLN A 434 -9.31 29.66 8.92
C GLN A 434 -8.89 30.72 9.95
N THR A 435 -7.67 30.62 10.46
CA THR A 435 -7.11 31.53 11.47
C THR A 435 -6.38 32.73 10.89
N ALA A 436 -5.59 32.58 9.83
CA ALA A 436 -4.75 33.63 9.24
C ALA A 436 -5.59 34.67 8.48
N LEU A 437 -6.56 34.22 7.67
CA LEU A 437 -7.43 35.12 6.90
C LEU A 437 -8.41 35.87 7.80
N ALA A 438 -8.88 35.26 8.88
CA ALA A 438 -9.73 35.94 9.86
C ALA A 438 -8.95 36.97 10.69
N GLY A 439 -7.71 36.66 11.10
CA GLY A 439 -6.89 37.52 11.96
C GLY A 439 -6.27 38.73 11.25
N GLU A 440 -5.76 38.56 10.03
CA GLU A 440 -5.06 39.64 9.31
C GLU A 440 -6.03 40.63 8.65
N PHE A 441 -7.19 40.18 8.16
CA PHE A 441 -8.22 41.08 7.63
C PHE A 441 -9.01 41.79 8.74
N ALA A 442 -9.15 41.19 9.94
CA ALA A 442 -9.62 41.92 11.12
C ALA A 442 -8.60 42.99 11.56
N ALA A 443 -7.30 42.77 11.35
CA ALA A 443 -6.27 43.80 11.53
C ALA A 443 -6.29 44.87 10.42
N VAL A 444 -6.87 44.58 9.25
CA VAL A 444 -7.15 45.55 8.16
C VAL A 444 -8.43 46.38 8.44
N ALA A 445 -9.49 45.74 8.92
CA ALA A 445 -10.79 46.37 9.19
C ALA A 445 -10.87 47.06 10.59
N GLY A 446 -10.09 46.61 11.56
CA GLY A 446 -10.11 47.08 12.95
C GLY A 446 -9.29 48.33 13.27
N LEU A 447 -8.86 49.10 12.26
CA LEU A 447 -7.94 50.23 12.46
C LEU A 447 -8.69 51.55 12.64
N GLY A 448 -9.12 51.81 13.87
CA GLY A 448 -9.29 53.20 14.29
C GLY A 448 -7.97 54.00 14.16
N PRO A 449 -8.02 55.33 14.07
CA PRO A 449 -6.89 56.23 13.72
C PRO A 449 -5.61 56.15 14.58
N LYS A 450 -5.54 55.25 15.57
CA LYS A 450 -4.37 55.02 16.45
C LYS A 450 -3.58 53.74 16.14
N ALA A 451 -4.07 52.83 15.29
CA ALA A 451 -3.42 51.53 15.06
C ALA A 451 -2.55 51.50 13.77
N LEU A 452 -2.12 52.66 13.29
CA LEU A 452 -1.41 52.85 12.03
C LEU A 452 0.13 52.73 12.18
N ALA A 453 0.60 51.78 12.99
CA ALA A 453 2.00 51.70 13.40
C ALA A 453 2.68 50.32 13.29
N GLY A 454 2.06 49.26 12.74
CA GLY A 454 2.68 47.92 12.86
C GLY A 454 2.27 46.78 11.95
N GLY A 455 1.79 47.01 10.72
CA GLY A 455 1.49 45.91 9.77
C GLY A 455 1.32 46.42 8.33
N ALA A 456 1.21 45.52 7.34
CA ALA A 456 1.35 45.78 5.89
C ALA A 456 0.49 46.95 5.29
N LEU A 457 -0.52 47.43 6.01
CA LEU A 457 -1.33 48.62 5.66
C LEU A 457 -0.90 49.93 6.31
N ALA A 458 0.21 49.94 7.07
CA ALA A 458 0.83 51.18 7.56
C ALA A 458 1.20 52.13 6.41
N VAL A 459 1.32 51.61 5.18
CA VAL A 459 1.72 52.34 3.98
C VAL A 459 0.69 53.37 3.51
N ALA A 460 -0.61 53.07 3.58
CA ALA A 460 -1.65 54.00 3.11
C ALA A 460 -1.80 55.21 4.04
N GLY A 461 -1.66 55.00 5.36
CA GLY A 461 -1.71 56.09 6.33
C GLY A 461 -0.38 56.76 6.62
N THR A 462 0.78 56.15 6.31
CA THR A 462 2.09 56.85 6.39
C THR A 462 2.25 57.91 5.31
N VAL A 463 1.69 57.70 4.11
CA VAL A 463 1.61 58.73 3.06
C VAL A 463 0.87 59.99 3.54
N PHE A 464 -0.07 59.84 4.48
CA PHE A 464 -0.86 60.95 5.03
C PHE A 464 -0.36 61.48 6.38
N ALA A 465 0.18 60.61 7.25
CA ALA A 465 0.65 60.95 8.58
C ALA A 465 2.01 61.66 8.60
N VAL A 466 2.85 61.43 7.58
CA VAL A 466 4.13 62.11 7.40
C VAL A 466 3.95 63.61 7.09
N THR A 467 2.77 64.02 6.62
CA THR A 467 2.47 65.40 6.25
C THR A 467 1.91 66.25 7.41
N LEU A 468 1.56 65.63 8.55
CA LEU A 468 0.88 66.32 9.67
C LEU A 468 1.69 66.41 10.98
N LYS A 469 2.89 65.83 11.07
CA LYS A 469 3.76 66.01 12.24
C LYS A 469 4.78 67.12 12.00
N GLY A 470 4.45 68.31 12.51
CA GLY A 470 5.44 69.35 12.75
C GLY A 470 6.52 68.86 13.71
N ALA A 471 7.78 69.09 13.31
CA ALA A 471 9.01 69.08 14.12
C ALA A 471 9.39 67.76 14.84
N ALA A 472 10.25 66.95 14.21
CA ALA A 472 11.45 66.37 14.83
C ALA A 472 12.41 65.84 13.74
N PHE A 473 13.71 66.00 13.99
CA PHE A 473 14.85 65.93 13.06
C PHE A 473 15.28 64.52 12.61
N ASP A 474 15.81 64.53 11.37
CA ASP A 474 16.99 63.85 10.78
C ASP A 474 17.05 62.34 10.43
N VAL A 475 17.74 62.11 9.29
CA VAL A 475 18.27 60.87 8.68
C VAL A 475 17.33 60.03 7.79
N THR A 476 16.88 60.60 6.66
CA THR A 476 17.09 60.05 5.30
C THR A 476 16.51 61.04 4.28
N GLY A 477 17.40 61.71 3.54
CA GLY A 477 17.11 62.95 2.83
C GLY A 477 16.20 62.86 1.59
N GLY A 478 15.45 63.95 1.40
CA GLY A 478 15.35 64.60 0.09
C GLY A 478 14.06 64.44 -0.70
N LEU A 479 12.92 64.92 -0.17
CA LEU A 479 11.76 65.51 -0.93
C LEU A 479 10.53 65.88 -0.06
N ILE A 480 10.59 65.75 1.27
CA ILE A 480 9.40 65.93 2.14
C ILE A 480 9.32 67.33 2.78
N THR A 481 10.29 68.21 2.55
CA THR A 481 10.38 69.50 3.25
C THR A 481 9.49 70.62 2.65
N SER A 482 8.86 70.45 1.49
CA SER A 482 8.07 71.51 0.83
C SER A 482 6.60 71.55 1.24
N VAL A 483 6.03 70.46 1.75
CA VAL A 483 4.56 70.35 1.92
C VAL A 483 4.09 70.83 3.31
N GLY A 484 4.94 70.74 4.34
CA GLY A 484 4.60 71.15 5.72
C GLY A 484 4.80 72.65 6.03
N ALA A 485 5.60 73.37 5.24
CA ALA A 485 5.95 74.78 5.53
C ALA A 485 4.93 75.80 5.00
N ALA A 486 3.89 75.36 4.27
CA ALA A 486 3.01 76.25 3.52
C ALA A 486 1.70 76.63 4.26
N VAL A 487 1.44 76.07 5.45
CA VAL A 487 0.20 76.31 6.21
C VAL A 487 0.14 77.70 6.89
N ALA A 488 1.24 78.46 6.88
CA ALA A 488 1.24 79.85 7.33
C ALA A 488 0.88 80.81 6.18
N GLY A 489 -0.41 81.18 6.11
CA GLY A 489 -1.02 82.29 5.36
C GLY A 489 -0.22 82.95 4.22
N GLY A 490 -0.66 82.73 2.97
CA GLY A 490 -0.27 83.53 1.80
C GLY A 490 0.36 82.73 0.67
N ALA A 491 1.38 81.92 0.96
CA ALA A 491 2.24 81.29 -0.05
C ALA A 491 1.58 80.12 -0.83
N LEU A 492 0.62 79.40 -0.23
CA LEU A 492 -0.07 78.27 -0.86
C LEU A 492 -0.84 78.62 -2.13
N LEU A 493 -1.23 79.89 -2.32
CA LEU A 493 -2.01 80.31 -3.50
C LEU A 493 -1.18 80.33 -4.79
N TRP A 494 0.15 80.53 -4.69
CA TRP A 494 1.04 80.67 -5.86
C TRP A 494 1.64 79.33 -6.32
N GLN A 495 1.71 78.31 -5.44
CA GLN A 495 2.29 76.98 -5.73
C GLN A 495 1.25 75.84 -5.75
N ARG A 496 -0.04 76.16 -5.94
CA ARG A 496 -1.17 75.20 -5.90
C ARG A 496 -0.96 73.98 -6.81
N GLY A 497 -0.49 74.20 -8.04
CA GLY A 497 -0.27 73.12 -9.01
C GLY A 497 0.81 72.13 -8.55
N GLN A 498 1.94 72.65 -8.09
CA GLN A 498 3.07 71.86 -7.60
C GLN A 498 2.72 71.07 -6.34
N PHE A 499 1.98 71.67 -5.40
CA PHE A 499 1.49 70.97 -4.19
C PHE A 499 0.54 69.81 -4.52
N LEU A 500 -0.40 70.02 -5.46
CA LEU A 500 -1.32 68.97 -5.90
C LEU A 500 -0.60 67.83 -6.63
N GLU A 501 0.46 68.16 -7.38
CA GLU A 501 1.31 67.20 -8.08
C GLU A 501 2.14 66.37 -7.09
N ASP A 502 2.75 67.00 -6.08
CA ASP A 502 3.49 66.31 -5.01
C ASP A 502 2.59 65.34 -4.24
N VAL A 503 1.36 65.76 -3.90
CA VAL A 503 0.38 64.90 -3.22
C VAL A 503 -0.05 63.74 -4.13
N ALA A 504 -0.27 63.98 -5.44
CA ALA A 504 -0.61 62.93 -6.39
C ALA A 504 0.53 61.89 -6.54
N LEU A 505 1.79 62.33 -6.57
CA LEU A 505 2.96 61.44 -6.61
C LEU A 505 3.06 60.56 -5.36
N GLN A 506 2.80 61.12 -4.17
CA GLN A 506 2.82 60.35 -2.93
C GLN A 506 1.68 59.32 -2.87
N LEU A 507 0.48 59.66 -3.36
CA LEU A 507 -0.62 58.71 -3.48
C LEU A 507 -0.28 57.56 -4.45
N GLU A 508 0.37 57.87 -5.58
CA GLU A 508 0.79 56.85 -6.54
C GLU A 508 1.86 55.90 -5.97
N ALA A 509 2.81 56.44 -5.19
CA ALA A 509 3.78 55.61 -4.46
C ALA A 509 3.11 54.73 -3.39
N GLY A 510 2.09 55.25 -2.71
CA GLY A 510 1.27 54.49 -1.76
C GLY A 510 0.50 53.35 -2.42
N ARG A 511 -0.09 53.60 -3.59
CA ARG A 511 -0.79 52.62 -4.42
C ARG A 511 0.10 51.43 -4.79
N LEU A 512 1.28 51.69 -5.35
CA LEU A 512 2.21 50.65 -5.79
C LEU A 512 2.67 49.75 -4.64
N ARG A 513 2.95 50.34 -3.48
CA ARG A 513 3.34 49.58 -2.29
C ARG A 513 2.20 48.71 -1.77
N LEU A 514 0.96 49.23 -1.76
CA LEU A 514 -0.22 48.45 -1.38
C LEU A 514 -0.45 47.27 -2.33
N TYR A 515 -0.43 47.52 -3.64
CA TYR A 515 -0.54 46.48 -4.67
C TYR A 515 0.51 45.37 -4.48
N THR A 516 1.77 45.77 -4.29
CA THR A 516 2.89 44.84 -4.12
C THR A 516 2.74 44.03 -2.83
N ALA A 517 2.37 44.67 -1.72
CA ALA A 517 2.19 43.99 -0.43
C ALA A 517 1.06 42.95 -0.47
N VAL A 518 -0.07 43.28 -1.10
CA VAL A 518 -1.21 42.35 -1.26
C VAL A 518 -0.82 41.15 -2.12
N GLY A 519 -0.16 41.37 -3.28
CA GLY A 519 0.25 40.28 -4.17
C GLY A 519 1.35 39.38 -3.60
N GLN A 520 2.35 39.96 -2.92
CA GLN A 520 3.47 39.21 -2.33
C GLN A 520 3.02 38.34 -1.15
N HIS A 521 2.18 38.87 -0.27
CA HIS A 521 1.74 38.14 0.92
C HIS A 521 0.87 36.93 0.55
N ALA A 522 -0.11 37.13 -0.35
CA ALA A 522 -0.95 36.05 -0.85
C ALA A 522 -0.14 34.95 -1.57
N SER A 523 0.92 35.32 -2.27
CA SER A 523 1.77 34.38 -3.00
C SER A 523 2.78 33.64 -2.12
N SER A 524 3.31 34.29 -1.07
CA SER A 524 4.37 33.73 -0.22
C SER A 524 3.91 32.47 0.53
N GLN A 525 2.74 32.52 1.19
CA GLN A 525 2.21 31.38 1.94
C GLN A 525 1.86 30.19 1.03
N LEU A 526 1.31 30.47 -0.15
CA LEU A 526 1.01 29.44 -1.16
C LEU A 526 2.28 28.80 -1.71
N ASN A 527 3.36 29.58 -1.84
CA ASN A 527 4.63 29.09 -2.34
C ASN A 527 5.32 28.20 -1.30
N GLU A 528 5.29 28.55 -0.02
CA GLU A 528 5.81 27.70 1.06
C GLU A 528 5.07 26.36 1.15
N PHE A 529 3.74 26.38 1.10
CA PHE A 529 2.95 25.14 1.05
C PHE A 529 3.31 24.30 -0.19
N TYR A 530 3.44 24.93 -1.36
CA TYR A 530 3.79 24.23 -2.58
C TYR A 530 5.16 23.57 -2.48
N GLU A 531 6.17 24.31 -2.02
CA GLU A 531 7.53 23.79 -1.88
C GLU A 531 7.53 22.56 -0.96
N ASN A 532 6.94 22.67 0.23
CA ASN A 532 6.85 21.56 1.18
C ASN A 532 6.07 20.35 0.62
N PHE A 533 4.94 20.60 -0.05
CA PHE A 533 4.12 19.52 -0.61
C PHE A 533 4.81 18.85 -1.81
N SER A 534 5.45 19.64 -2.68
CA SER A 534 6.20 19.17 -3.84
C SER A 534 7.43 18.36 -3.43
N GLU A 535 8.11 18.74 -2.34
CA GLU A 535 9.21 17.97 -1.78
C GLU A 535 8.73 16.59 -1.31
N ASN A 536 7.62 16.52 -0.58
CA ASN A 536 7.04 15.25 -0.14
C ASN A 536 6.57 14.38 -1.32
N LEU A 537 6.01 14.99 -2.38
CA LEU A 537 5.71 14.26 -3.62
C LEU A 537 6.97 13.70 -4.28
N ARG A 538 8.07 14.44 -4.31
CA ARG A 538 9.36 13.96 -4.83
C ARG A 538 9.88 12.78 -3.99
N LEU A 539 9.82 12.88 -2.66
CA LEU A 539 10.18 11.76 -1.78
C LEU A 539 9.32 10.52 -2.05
N PHE A 540 8.03 10.71 -2.35
CA PHE A 540 7.14 9.62 -2.71
C PHE A 540 7.52 8.99 -4.07
N GLN A 541 7.86 9.81 -5.07
CA GLN A 541 8.37 9.32 -6.37
C GLN A 541 9.68 8.52 -6.21
N GLU A 542 10.60 9.02 -5.38
CA GLU A 542 11.85 8.30 -5.07
C GLU A 542 11.57 6.96 -4.39
N ASN A 543 10.63 6.93 -3.44
CA ASN A 543 10.19 5.71 -2.80
C ASN A 543 9.56 4.71 -3.79
N ILE A 544 8.77 5.18 -4.77
CA ILE A 544 8.23 4.34 -5.85
C ILE A 544 9.37 3.73 -6.70
N LEU A 545 10.38 4.53 -7.08
CA LEU A 545 11.53 4.05 -7.84
C LEU A 545 12.34 3.00 -7.08
N GLN A 546 12.57 3.20 -5.78
CA GLN A 546 13.25 2.24 -4.92
C GLN A 546 12.46 0.92 -4.82
N ARG A 547 11.14 1.00 -4.59
CA ARG A 547 10.28 -0.19 -4.55
C ARG A 547 10.22 -0.91 -5.90
N ARG A 548 10.19 -0.19 -7.03
CA ARG A 548 10.28 -0.78 -8.37
C ARG A 548 11.59 -1.53 -8.59
N THR A 549 12.71 -0.93 -8.17
CA THR A 549 14.03 -1.57 -8.28
C THR A 549 14.09 -2.84 -7.43
N SER A 550 13.60 -2.77 -6.19
CA SER A 550 13.48 -3.92 -5.29
C SER A 550 12.61 -5.02 -5.91
N LEU A 551 11.45 -4.67 -6.48
CA LEU A 551 10.55 -5.61 -7.13
C LEU A 551 11.20 -6.29 -8.35
N GLN A 552 11.88 -5.52 -9.20
CA GLN A 552 12.59 -6.08 -10.36
C GLN A 552 13.68 -7.07 -9.96
N GLU A 553 14.42 -6.78 -8.90
CA GLU A 553 15.38 -7.74 -8.34
C GLU A 553 14.69 -9.00 -7.81
N GLY A 554 13.52 -8.84 -7.19
CA GLY A 554 12.69 -9.95 -6.71
C GLY A 554 12.22 -10.86 -7.82
N VAL A 555 11.69 -10.28 -8.89
CA VAL A 555 11.26 -10.99 -10.10
C VAL A 555 12.43 -11.72 -10.76
N ARG A 556 13.62 -11.10 -10.85
CA ARG A 556 14.82 -11.76 -11.38
C ARG A 556 15.25 -12.94 -10.52
N ARG A 557 15.30 -12.76 -9.20
CA ARG A 557 15.68 -13.81 -8.25
C ARG A 557 14.66 -14.95 -8.25
N HIS A 558 13.36 -14.64 -8.31
CA HIS A 558 12.29 -15.61 -8.50
C HIS A 558 12.49 -16.43 -9.77
N ALA A 559 12.62 -15.78 -10.93
CA ALA A 559 12.79 -16.45 -12.22
C ALA A 559 14.04 -17.35 -12.24
N SER A 560 15.15 -16.88 -11.66
CA SER A 560 16.38 -17.67 -11.55
C SER A 560 16.21 -18.91 -10.66
N THR A 561 15.49 -18.78 -9.55
CA THR A 561 15.24 -19.88 -8.60
C THR A 561 14.26 -20.88 -9.20
N GLN A 562 13.22 -20.40 -9.89
CA GLN A 562 12.26 -21.24 -10.60
C GLN A 562 12.93 -22.01 -11.73
N ALA A 563 13.78 -21.37 -12.54
CA ALA A 563 14.54 -22.04 -13.58
C ALA A 563 15.46 -23.12 -13.02
N ALA A 564 16.18 -22.83 -11.93
CA ALA A 564 17.06 -23.79 -11.27
C ALA A 564 16.28 -25.00 -10.70
N LEU A 565 15.13 -24.76 -10.05
CA LEU A 565 14.26 -25.84 -9.57
C LEU A 565 13.68 -26.66 -10.73
N LYS A 566 13.26 -26.04 -11.83
CA LYS A 566 12.78 -26.76 -13.01
C LYS A 566 13.86 -27.67 -13.61
N LEU A 567 15.09 -27.15 -13.74
CA LEU A 567 16.25 -27.87 -14.31
C LEU A 567 16.78 -29.01 -13.45
N PHE A 568 16.50 -29.02 -12.15
CA PHE A 568 16.90 -30.10 -11.23
C PHE A 568 16.47 -31.52 -11.68
N GLN A 569 15.48 -31.62 -12.59
CA GLN A 569 14.84 -32.85 -13.04
C GLN A 569 15.55 -33.61 -14.18
N ARG A 570 16.50 -33.00 -14.91
CA ARG A 570 16.85 -33.49 -16.27
C ARG A 570 17.61 -34.82 -16.37
N ASP A 571 17.96 -35.47 -15.26
CA ASP A 571 18.81 -36.68 -15.27
C ASP A 571 18.10 -38.01 -14.91
N ASP A 572 16.82 -38.03 -14.52
CA ASP A 572 16.16 -39.23 -13.94
C ASP A 572 14.79 -39.57 -14.54
N GLN A 573 14.73 -40.01 -15.80
CA GLN A 573 13.54 -40.70 -16.33
C GLN A 573 13.47 -42.19 -15.93
N SER A 574 14.31 -42.69 -15.02
CA SER A 574 14.43 -44.13 -14.75
C SER A 574 13.49 -44.70 -13.69
N TRP A 575 12.59 -43.91 -13.10
CA TRP A 575 11.74 -44.36 -11.98
C TRP A 575 10.26 -44.65 -12.34
N GLN A 576 9.86 -44.48 -13.61
CA GLN A 576 8.49 -44.79 -14.08
C GLN A 576 8.27 -46.28 -14.37
#